data_AF-A0AA36UJA5-F1
#
_entry.id   AF-A0AA36UJA5-F1
#
_cell.length_a   1.000
_cell.length_b   1.000
_cell.length_c   1.000
_cell.angle_alpha   90.00
_cell.angle_beta   90.00
_cell.angle_gamma   90.00
#
_symmetry.space_group_name_H-M   'P 1'
#
loop_
_entity.id
_entity.type
_entity.pdbx_description
1 polymer ?
#
loop_
_entity_poly.entity_id
_entity_poly.type
_entity_poly.pdbx_seq_one_letter_code
_entity_poly.pdbx_strand_id
1 'polypeptide(L)'
;MKPNIFDIATKELSQDAFITWLLLFADEGCKREDEVLNECAREFVTELIKSHYPNFDEKITSVKAGRQRENIDIWAEVNDKYFIVIEDKTNTKEHSNQLSRYREAAERMAEGKSVVCIYIKTGNENKASLTRVENKGFKVFDRKNLIRILEKYTDLIKNNIFIDFLERIKRLEEKNNQFGEIAITEWQGIDWQGFFQFLENELPAADMWWDYANNPSGGFWWYAFSKLPLTDKNFIYMQLEQSKARLCFKVNISDESVENDRRQIRYKLFKLFISEARKEGFFEIKKPKKFGKGKTMTFAVVEREEWFGNDKLDREGVIKNILKYQKFFTEFQKKFKADTQSPE
;
A
#
# COMPACT_ATOMS: atom_id res chain seq x y z
N MET A 1 -19.62 -14.07 19.75
CA MET A 1 -18.22 -13.64 19.51
C MET A 1 -17.77 -12.87 20.73
N LYS A 2 -16.59 -13.15 21.29
CA LYS A 2 -16.01 -12.38 22.42
C LYS A 2 -15.79 -10.93 21.94
N PRO A 3 -16.23 -9.90 22.68
CA PRO A 3 -15.88 -8.52 22.37
C PRO A 3 -14.36 -8.34 22.39
N ASN A 4 -13.82 -7.59 21.41
CA ASN A 4 -12.39 -7.31 21.29
C ASN A 4 -12.17 -5.80 21.34
N ILE A 5 -11.31 -5.33 22.25
CA ILE A 5 -11.16 -3.90 22.51
C ILE A 5 -10.64 -3.12 21.28
N PHE A 6 -9.82 -3.75 20.43
CA PHE A 6 -9.26 -3.13 19.22
C PHE A 6 -10.21 -3.13 18.02
N ASP A 7 -11.37 -3.80 18.13
CA ASP A 7 -12.48 -3.59 17.18
C ASP A 7 -13.24 -2.29 17.47
N ILE A 8 -13.12 -1.77 18.70
CA ILE A 8 -13.80 -0.54 19.16
C ILE A 8 -12.83 0.64 19.15
N ALA A 9 -11.62 0.44 19.67
CA ALA A 9 -10.53 1.40 19.63
C ALA A 9 -9.79 1.26 18.28
N THR A 10 -10.36 1.79 17.20
CA THR A 10 -9.82 1.57 15.84
C THR A 10 -8.83 2.63 15.37
N LYS A 11 -8.51 3.62 16.21
CA LYS A 11 -7.61 4.73 15.87
C LYS A 11 -6.15 4.33 16.10
N GLU A 12 -5.24 5.01 15.39
CA GLU A 12 -3.77 4.85 15.51
C GLU A 12 -3.32 4.91 16.98
N LEU A 13 -3.87 5.83 17.78
CA LEU A 13 -3.59 5.94 19.23
C LEU A 13 -3.74 4.64 20.05
N SER A 14 -4.63 3.72 19.65
CA SER A 14 -4.79 2.43 20.32
C SER A 14 -3.66 1.46 19.98
N GLN A 15 -3.18 1.51 18.74
CA GLN A 15 -2.03 0.76 18.26
C GLN A 15 -0.75 1.35 18.87
N ASP A 16 -0.63 2.68 18.96
CA ASP A 16 0.45 3.34 19.70
C ASP A 16 0.54 2.82 21.14
N ALA A 17 -0.61 2.73 21.82
CA ALA A 17 -0.68 2.25 23.20
C ALA A 17 -0.22 0.80 23.30
N PHE A 18 -0.70 -0.08 22.40
CA PHE A 18 -0.31 -1.47 22.37
C PHE A 18 1.18 -1.66 22.11
N ILE A 19 1.72 -1.00 21.07
CA ILE A 19 3.14 -1.12 20.71
C ILE A 19 4.02 -0.57 21.82
N THR A 20 3.67 0.57 22.43
CA THR A 20 4.40 1.11 23.58
C THR A 20 4.35 0.15 24.79
N TRP A 21 3.18 -0.41 25.07
CA TRP A 21 3.00 -1.41 26.12
C TRP A 21 3.88 -2.64 25.88
N LEU A 22 3.93 -3.16 24.65
CA LEU A 22 4.79 -4.28 24.29
C LEU A 22 6.28 -3.92 24.43
N LEU A 23 6.70 -2.73 24.00
CA LEU A 23 8.08 -2.25 24.18
C LEU A 23 8.48 -2.20 25.65
N LEU A 24 7.61 -1.68 26.53
CA LEU A 24 7.88 -1.62 27.98
C LEU A 24 8.06 -3.01 28.58
N PHE A 25 7.29 -4.00 28.12
CA PHE A 25 7.44 -5.39 28.57
C PHE A 25 8.77 -6.02 28.19
N ALA A 26 9.58 -5.45 27.30
CA ALA A 26 10.89 -6.01 26.91
C ALA A 26 12.00 -5.77 27.97
N ASP A 27 11.79 -4.86 28.92
CA ASP A 27 12.72 -4.58 30.02
C ASP A 27 12.91 -5.80 30.93
N GLU A 28 14.14 -6.07 31.41
CA GLU A 28 14.38 -7.23 32.30
C GLU A 28 13.57 -7.16 33.61
N GLY A 29 13.23 -5.96 34.08
CA GLY A 29 12.39 -5.76 35.26
C GLY A 29 10.98 -6.36 35.10
N CYS A 30 10.43 -6.39 33.88
CA CYS A 30 9.12 -6.96 33.59
C CYS A 30 9.12 -8.49 33.52
N LYS A 31 10.29 -9.14 33.54
CA LYS A 31 10.39 -10.60 33.43
C LYS A 31 9.61 -11.34 34.54
N ARG A 32 9.56 -10.76 35.75
CA ARG A 32 8.83 -11.37 36.89
C ARG A 32 7.31 -11.20 36.80
N GLU A 33 6.83 -10.23 36.01
CA GLU A 33 5.40 -9.99 35.82
C GLU A 33 4.81 -11.01 34.84
N ASP A 34 5.49 -11.24 33.72
CA ASP A 34 5.13 -12.24 32.72
C ASP A 34 6.36 -12.60 31.86
N GLU A 35 7.00 -13.73 32.17
CA GLU A 35 8.24 -14.17 31.51
C GLU A 35 8.04 -14.39 30.01
N VAL A 36 6.91 -14.98 29.61
CA VAL A 36 6.63 -15.30 28.20
C VAL A 36 6.33 -14.03 27.41
N LEU A 37 5.55 -13.11 27.97
CA LEU A 37 5.31 -11.81 27.33
C LEU A 37 6.59 -10.97 27.23
N ASN A 38 7.46 -11.03 28.26
CA ASN A 38 8.78 -10.40 28.21
C ASN A 38 9.65 -10.96 27.08
N GLU A 39 9.67 -12.27 26.89
CA GLU A 39 10.40 -12.91 25.79
C GLU A 39 9.86 -12.48 24.42
N CYS A 40 8.53 -12.47 24.24
CA CYS A 40 7.89 -11.99 23.02
C CYS A 40 8.23 -10.52 22.73
N ALA A 41 8.17 -9.66 23.75
CA ALA A 41 8.52 -8.25 23.66
C ALA A 41 9.99 -8.04 23.28
N ARG A 42 10.91 -8.84 23.82
CA ARG A 42 12.33 -8.82 23.48
C ARG A 42 12.58 -9.27 22.05
N GLU A 43 11.89 -10.30 21.58
CA GLU A 43 11.96 -10.71 20.18
C GLU A 43 11.47 -9.58 19.26
N PHE A 44 10.36 -8.93 19.60
CA PHE A 44 9.87 -7.77 18.86
C PHE A 44 10.91 -6.65 18.76
N VAL A 45 11.47 -6.20 19.89
CA VAL A 45 12.53 -5.16 19.90
C VAL A 45 13.78 -5.60 19.12
N THR A 46 14.17 -6.87 19.23
CA THR A 46 15.31 -7.44 18.49
C THR A 46 15.10 -7.32 16.98
N GLU A 47 13.92 -7.66 16.48
CA GLU A 47 13.58 -7.58 15.06
C GLU A 47 13.54 -6.12 14.56
N LEU A 48 13.08 -5.18 15.41
CA LEU A 48 13.16 -3.75 15.08
C LEU A 48 14.62 -3.30 14.91
N ILE A 49 15.51 -3.64 15.85
CA ILE A 49 16.93 -3.24 15.77
C ILE A 49 17.60 -3.92 14.57
N LYS A 50 17.36 -5.21 14.35
CA LYS A 50 17.93 -5.97 13.21
C LYS A 50 17.56 -5.41 11.85
N SER A 51 16.42 -4.74 11.73
CA SER A 51 16.01 -4.10 10.47
C SER A 51 17.00 -3.04 9.97
N HIS A 52 17.74 -2.39 10.88
CA HIS A 52 18.82 -1.44 10.60
C HIS A 52 20.22 -2.02 10.85
N TYR A 53 20.33 -2.92 11.82
CA TYR A 53 21.59 -3.52 12.27
C TYR A 53 21.52 -5.06 12.18
N PRO A 54 21.66 -5.67 10.99
CA PRO A 54 21.38 -7.10 10.78
C PRO A 54 22.21 -8.06 11.63
N ASN A 55 23.40 -7.63 12.06
CA ASN A 55 24.31 -8.41 12.90
C ASN A 55 24.03 -8.26 14.41
N PHE A 56 22.93 -7.60 14.80
CA PHE A 56 22.58 -7.45 16.22
C PHE A 56 22.32 -8.81 16.88
N ASP A 57 23.10 -9.11 17.92
CA ASP A 57 23.05 -10.33 18.72
C ASP A 57 23.05 -10.06 20.23
N GLU A 58 23.00 -8.79 20.64
CA GLU A 58 23.06 -8.41 22.06
C GLU A 58 21.79 -8.80 22.81
N LYS A 59 21.94 -9.17 24.09
CA LYS A 59 20.79 -9.37 24.98
C LYS A 59 20.16 -8.02 25.34
N ILE A 60 18.84 -7.90 25.18
CA ILE A 60 18.06 -6.76 25.67
C ILE A 60 17.87 -6.88 27.19
N THR A 61 18.35 -5.89 27.93
CA THR A 61 18.29 -5.87 29.41
C THR A 61 17.57 -4.65 29.96
N SER A 62 17.65 -3.51 29.28
CA SER A 62 17.02 -2.25 29.71
C SER A 62 16.22 -1.65 28.56
N VAL A 63 14.93 -1.34 28.81
CA VAL A 63 14.07 -0.67 27.85
C VAL A 63 13.26 0.43 28.55
N LYS A 64 13.37 1.65 28.02
CA LYS A 64 12.44 2.74 28.32
C LYS A 64 11.66 3.04 27.06
N ALA A 65 10.36 3.21 27.16
CA ALA A 65 9.55 3.57 26.01
C ALA A 65 8.47 4.58 26.39
N GLY A 66 8.03 5.35 25.41
CA GLY A 66 6.99 6.35 25.58
C GLY A 66 6.38 6.74 24.25
N ARG A 67 5.41 7.65 24.32
CA ARG A 67 4.68 8.14 23.16
C ARG A 67 4.82 9.64 23.01
N GLN A 68 4.55 10.14 21.80
CA GLN A 68 4.29 11.55 21.50
C GLN A 68 5.41 12.48 22.01
N ARG A 69 6.64 12.24 21.54
CA ARG A 69 7.82 13.09 21.80
C ARG A 69 8.28 13.72 20.50
N GLU A 70 8.38 15.05 20.43
CA GLU A 70 8.75 15.76 19.18
C GLU A 70 7.80 15.44 17.99
N ASN A 71 6.53 15.16 18.28
CA ASN A 71 5.50 14.68 17.34
C ASN A 71 5.72 13.26 16.78
N ILE A 72 6.72 12.53 17.26
CA ILE A 72 6.91 11.11 16.94
C ILE A 72 5.92 10.29 17.77
N ASP A 73 5.21 9.36 17.11
CA ASP A 73 4.16 8.57 17.75
C ASP A 73 4.68 7.75 18.94
N ILE A 74 5.80 7.04 18.76
CA ILE A 74 6.42 6.19 19.78
C ILE A 74 7.95 6.32 19.74
N TRP A 75 8.58 6.29 20.91
CA TRP A 75 10.04 6.21 21.05
C TRP A 75 10.44 5.16 22.08
N ALA A 76 11.63 4.60 21.94
CA ALA A 76 12.25 3.73 22.94
C ALA A 76 13.77 3.88 23.02
N GLU A 77 14.31 3.79 24.22
CA GLU A 77 15.74 3.65 24.50
C GLU A 77 16.01 2.20 24.93
N VAL A 78 16.93 1.53 24.23
CA VAL A 78 17.27 0.13 24.49
C VAL A 78 18.75 0.01 24.85
N ASN A 79 19.03 -0.61 26.00
CA ASN A 79 20.38 -0.85 26.54
C ASN A 79 21.26 0.41 26.64
N ASP A 80 20.67 1.60 26.68
CA ASP A 80 21.39 2.89 26.55
C ASP A 80 22.25 3.00 25.27
N LYS A 81 22.00 2.16 24.27
CA LYS A 81 22.78 2.05 23.03
C LYS A 81 21.98 2.36 21.79
N TYR A 82 20.68 2.08 21.81
CA TYR A 82 19.79 2.26 20.66
C TYR A 82 18.67 3.22 21.01
N PHE A 83 18.33 4.09 20.07
CA PHE A 83 17.19 4.97 20.13
C PHE A 83 16.24 4.63 18.98
N ILE A 84 15.12 4.00 19.31
CA ILE A 84 14.09 3.58 18.36
C ILE A 84 13.05 4.69 18.30
N VAL A 85 12.69 5.09 17.08
CA VAL A 85 11.51 5.92 16.81
C VAL A 85 10.58 5.17 15.87
N ILE A 86 9.30 5.21 16.16
CA ILE A 86 8.28 4.52 15.38
C ILE A 86 7.21 5.54 14.99
N GLU A 87 6.97 5.62 13.67
CA GLU A 87 5.75 6.21 13.14
C GLU A 87 4.72 5.09 12.98
N ASP A 88 3.53 5.28 13.56
CA ASP A 88 2.46 4.29 13.50
C ASP A 88 1.39 4.69 12.51
N LYS A 89 0.99 3.75 11.65
CA LYS A 89 -0.10 3.97 10.70
C LYS A 89 -1.00 2.76 10.63
N THR A 90 -2.30 3.00 10.82
CA THR A 90 -3.34 2.01 10.58
C THR A 90 -3.72 2.08 9.10
N ASN A 91 -4.70 2.90 8.72
CA ASN A 91 -5.18 3.03 7.35
C ASN A 91 -4.58 4.22 6.59
N THR A 92 -4.06 5.23 7.29
CA THR A 92 -3.56 6.45 6.65
C THR A 92 -2.16 6.23 6.09
N LYS A 93 -1.77 7.05 5.11
CA LYS A 93 -0.42 7.02 4.53
C LYS A 93 0.41 8.13 5.14
N GLU A 94 1.72 8.00 5.00
CA GLU A 94 2.58 9.15 5.23
C GLU A 94 2.32 10.25 4.21
N HIS A 95 2.37 11.50 4.67
CA HIS A 95 2.25 12.67 3.83
C HIS A 95 3.36 13.67 4.16
N SER A 96 3.77 14.45 3.15
CA SER A 96 4.71 15.56 3.28
C SER A 96 6.14 15.11 3.66
N ASN A 97 6.91 15.99 4.32
CA ASN A 97 8.26 15.75 4.80
C ASN A 97 8.27 15.32 6.29
N GLN A 98 7.22 14.63 6.74
CA GLN A 98 7.04 14.28 8.14
C GLN A 98 8.16 13.36 8.64
N LEU A 99 8.42 12.25 7.94
CA LEU A 99 9.43 11.28 8.37
C LEU A 99 10.85 11.84 8.36
N SER A 100 11.19 12.70 7.40
CA SER A 100 12.50 13.35 7.36
C SER A 100 12.75 14.17 8.63
N ARG A 101 11.75 14.95 9.09
CA ARG A 101 11.83 15.71 10.35
C ARG A 101 11.94 14.79 11.57
N TYR A 102 11.24 13.66 11.55
CA TYR A 102 11.27 12.71 12.68
C TYR A 102 12.62 12.02 12.80
N ARG A 103 13.24 11.67 11.67
CA ARG A 103 14.60 11.17 11.67
C ARG A 103 15.59 12.20 12.23
N GLU A 104 15.53 13.45 11.79
CA GLU A 104 16.40 14.50 12.32
C GLU A 104 16.17 14.71 13.83
N ALA A 105 14.92 14.65 14.30
CA ALA A 105 14.60 14.70 15.72
C ALA A 105 15.18 13.49 16.48
N ALA A 106 15.06 12.29 15.92
CA ALA A 106 15.62 11.07 16.50
C ALA A 106 17.14 11.15 16.64
N GLU A 107 17.85 11.63 15.62
CA GLU A 107 19.31 11.81 15.64
C GLU A 107 19.74 12.80 16.73
N ARG A 108 18.97 13.87 16.97
CA ARG A 108 19.23 14.81 18.09
C ARG A 108 18.95 14.18 19.46
N MET A 109 17.82 13.48 19.60
CA MET A 109 17.39 12.86 20.86
C MET A 109 18.20 11.62 21.24
N ALA A 110 18.87 10.99 20.28
CA ALA A 110 19.65 9.78 20.52
C ALA A 110 20.88 10.03 21.40
N GLU A 111 21.39 11.27 21.49
CA GLU A 111 22.52 11.63 22.38
C GLU A 111 23.73 10.67 22.22
N GLY A 112 24.05 10.31 20.98
CA GLY A 112 25.16 9.39 20.64
C GLY A 112 24.76 7.91 20.53
N LYS A 113 23.49 7.56 20.79
CA LYS A 113 22.94 6.22 20.54
C LYS A 113 22.75 5.95 19.05
N SER A 114 22.72 4.66 18.69
CA SER A 114 22.38 4.16 17.36
C SER A 114 20.87 4.34 17.08
N VAL A 115 20.52 5.06 16.01
CA VAL A 115 19.13 5.37 15.68
C VAL A 115 18.49 4.25 14.86
N VAL A 116 17.27 3.85 15.24
CA VAL A 116 16.43 2.89 14.53
C VAL A 116 15.10 3.57 14.17
N CYS A 117 14.87 3.86 12.89
CA CYS A 117 13.62 4.47 12.41
C CYS A 117 12.68 3.41 11.83
N ILE A 118 11.51 3.22 12.41
CA ILE A 118 10.53 2.20 12.00
C ILE A 118 9.22 2.86 11.57
N TYR A 119 8.62 2.36 10.49
CA TYR A 119 7.26 2.69 10.08
C TYR A 119 6.40 1.45 10.26
N ILE A 120 5.60 1.41 11.33
CA ILE A 120 4.66 0.30 11.57
C ILE A 120 3.40 0.55 10.76
N LYS A 121 3.03 -0.43 9.94
CA LYS A 121 1.87 -0.33 9.04
C LYS A 121 0.97 -1.55 9.12
N THR A 122 -0.18 -1.40 9.77
CA THR A 122 -1.16 -2.50 9.94
C THR A 122 -2.30 -2.49 8.93
N GLY A 123 -2.63 -1.36 8.31
CA GLY A 123 -3.54 -1.30 7.16
C GLY A 123 -2.80 -1.48 5.84
N ASN A 124 -3.54 -1.56 4.74
CA ASN A 124 -2.94 -1.79 3.43
C ASN A 124 -2.40 -0.49 2.83
N GLU A 125 -1.27 -0.58 2.14
CA GLU A 125 -0.64 0.53 1.43
C GLU A 125 0.11 -0.02 0.21
N ASN A 126 0.18 0.79 -0.85
CA ASN A 126 0.82 0.41 -2.10
C ASN A 126 2.36 0.45 -1.99
N LYS A 127 3.05 -0.39 -2.75
CA LYS A 127 4.51 -0.49 -2.72
C LYS A 127 5.21 0.84 -3.00
N ALA A 128 4.71 1.59 -3.99
CA ALA A 128 5.30 2.88 -4.35
C ALA A 128 5.30 3.88 -3.19
N SER A 129 4.32 3.80 -2.28
CA SER A 129 4.25 4.61 -1.07
C SER A 129 5.21 4.12 0.01
N LEU A 130 5.28 2.81 0.23
CA LEU A 130 6.24 2.21 1.15
C LEU A 130 7.70 2.45 0.71
N THR A 131 8.01 2.42 -0.58
CA THR A 131 9.33 2.80 -1.09
C THR A 131 9.68 4.26 -0.77
N ARG A 132 8.71 5.18 -0.75
CA ARG A 132 8.97 6.57 -0.33
C ARG A 132 9.28 6.67 1.16
N VAL A 133 8.67 5.82 1.99
CA VAL A 133 9.01 5.70 3.42
C VAL A 133 10.45 5.21 3.57
N GLU A 134 10.83 4.16 2.84
CA GLU A 134 12.19 3.61 2.87
C GLU A 134 13.24 4.61 2.39
N ASN A 135 12.94 5.37 1.32
CA ASN A 135 13.82 6.42 0.82
C ASN A 135 14.06 7.56 1.83
N LYS A 136 13.18 7.71 2.83
CA LYS A 136 13.34 8.67 3.94
C LYS A 136 14.14 8.09 5.13
N GLY A 137 14.60 6.84 5.02
CA GLY A 137 15.43 6.17 6.02
C GLY A 137 14.67 5.39 7.08
N PHE A 138 13.38 5.17 6.88
CA PHE A 138 12.57 4.32 7.77
C PHE A 138 12.54 2.88 7.25
N LYS A 139 12.53 1.89 8.14
CA LYS A 139 12.27 0.50 7.78
C LYS A 139 10.79 0.20 7.97
N VAL A 140 10.16 -0.34 6.93
CA VAL A 140 8.74 -0.72 6.99
C VAL A 140 8.61 -2.01 7.79
N PHE A 141 7.76 -1.98 8.82
CA PHE A 141 7.42 -3.13 9.63
C PHE A 141 5.92 -3.37 9.53
N ASP A 142 5.53 -4.24 8.61
CA ASP A 142 4.13 -4.43 8.23
C ASP A 142 3.34 -5.36 9.18
N ARG A 143 2.03 -5.47 8.92
CA ARG A 143 1.12 -6.38 9.61
C ARG A 143 1.62 -7.81 9.67
N LYS A 144 2.24 -8.31 8.59
CA LYS A 144 2.73 -9.70 8.51
C LYS A 144 3.94 -9.92 9.42
N ASN A 145 4.85 -8.95 9.50
CA ASN A 145 5.98 -9.00 10.43
C ASN A 145 5.50 -9.02 11.90
N LEU A 146 4.49 -8.21 12.26
CA LEU A 146 3.89 -8.25 13.61
C LEU A 146 3.27 -9.63 13.89
N ILE A 147 2.41 -10.15 13.00
CA ILE A 147 1.79 -11.46 13.18
C ILE A 147 2.86 -12.54 13.33
N ARG A 148 3.90 -12.55 12.47
CA ARG A 148 4.98 -13.54 12.49
C ARG A 148 5.65 -13.67 13.86
N ILE A 149 5.81 -12.56 14.59
CA ILE A 149 6.43 -12.57 15.92
C ILE A 149 5.41 -12.97 16.97
N LEU A 150 4.30 -12.25 17.04
CA LEU A 150 3.29 -12.43 18.11
C LEU A 150 2.66 -13.83 18.06
N GLU A 151 2.46 -14.39 16.87
CA GLU A 151 1.79 -15.68 16.69
C GLU A 151 2.54 -16.84 17.33
N LYS A 152 3.88 -16.76 17.42
CA LYS A 152 4.73 -17.76 18.10
C LYS A 152 4.37 -17.96 19.57
N TYR A 153 3.75 -16.95 20.18
CA TYR A 153 3.44 -16.91 21.61
C TYR A 153 1.94 -17.02 21.91
N THR A 154 1.08 -17.18 20.89
CA THR A 154 -0.39 -17.17 21.03
C THR A 154 -0.90 -18.16 22.07
N ASP A 155 -0.34 -19.37 22.09
CA ASP A 155 -0.80 -20.43 23.00
C ASP A 155 -0.25 -20.28 24.42
N LEU A 156 0.81 -19.48 24.59
CA LEU A 156 1.54 -19.32 25.83
C LEU A 156 1.08 -18.09 26.63
N ILE A 157 0.85 -16.97 25.95
CA ILE A 157 0.44 -15.71 26.60
C ILE A 157 -1.08 -15.70 26.82
N LYS A 158 -1.51 -15.50 28.07
CA LYS A 158 -2.94 -15.42 28.45
C LYS A 158 -3.45 -14.00 28.66
N ASN A 159 -2.60 -12.99 28.42
CA ASN A 159 -2.95 -11.59 28.56
C ASN A 159 -3.99 -11.16 27.50
N ASN A 160 -5.16 -10.68 27.93
CA ASN A 160 -6.23 -10.29 27.00
C ASN A 160 -5.86 -9.11 26.09
N ILE A 161 -4.99 -8.19 26.51
CA ILE A 161 -4.54 -7.08 25.66
C ILE A 161 -3.74 -7.63 24.48
N PHE A 162 -2.82 -8.57 24.75
CA PHE A 162 -2.05 -9.28 23.74
C PHE A 162 -2.95 -10.05 22.77
N ILE A 163 -3.82 -10.90 23.33
CA ILE A 163 -4.71 -11.77 22.54
C ILE A 163 -5.62 -10.92 21.65
N ASP A 164 -6.28 -9.90 22.21
CA ASP A 164 -7.21 -9.07 21.46
C ASP A 164 -6.49 -8.33 20.32
N PHE A 165 -5.28 -7.82 20.53
CA PHE A 165 -4.51 -7.15 19.46
C PHE A 165 -4.11 -8.13 18.36
N LEU A 166 -3.57 -9.30 18.73
CA LEU A 166 -3.16 -10.32 17.77
C LEU A 166 -4.34 -10.82 16.93
N GLU A 167 -5.47 -11.15 17.56
CA GLU A 167 -6.68 -11.54 16.86
C GLU A 167 -7.17 -10.44 15.91
N ARG A 168 -7.10 -9.17 16.32
CA ARG A 168 -7.50 -8.02 15.49
C ARG A 168 -6.67 -7.94 14.22
N ILE A 169 -5.35 -8.02 14.32
CA ILE A 169 -4.46 -7.93 13.15
C ILE A 169 -4.54 -9.19 12.27
N LYS A 170 -4.75 -10.39 12.86
CA LYS A 170 -5.02 -11.62 12.09
C LYS A 170 -6.30 -11.49 11.28
N ARG A 171 -7.39 -11.00 11.88
CA ARG A 171 -8.65 -10.73 11.14
C ARG A 171 -8.46 -9.72 10.01
N LEU A 172 -7.60 -8.71 10.18
CA LEU A 172 -7.27 -7.78 9.09
C LEU A 172 -6.54 -8.47 7.95
N GLU A 173 -5.58 -9.33 8.27
CA GLU A 173 -4.83 -10.08 7.27
C GLU A 173 -5.73 -11.09 6.54
N GLU A 174 -6.60 -11.81 7.24
CA GLU A 174 -7.58 -12.71 6.63
C GLU A 174 -8.52 -11.95 5.68
N LYS A 175 -9.10 -10.83 6.13
CA LYS A 175 -9.94 -9.96 5.27
C LYS A 175 -9.19 -9.41 4.07
N ASN A 176 -7.89 -9.16 4.19
CA ASN A 176 -7.08 -8.71 3.06
C ASN A 176 -6.87 -9.79 2.00
N ASN A 177 -6.94 -11.07 2.36
CA ASN A 177 -6.68 -12.19 1.44
C ASN A 177 -7.96 -12.89 0.96
N GLN A 178 -9.12 -12.61 1.57
CA GLN A 178 -10.39 -13.28 1.25
C GLN A 178 -10.87 -13.04 -0.19
N PHE A 179 -10.34 -12.02 -0.89
CA PHE A 179 -10.66 -11.74 -2.30
C PHE A 179 -10.46 -12.96 -3.21
N GLY A 180 -9.55 -13.87 -2.84
CA GLY A 180 -9.34 -15.13 -3.56
C GLY A 180 -10.43 -16.18 -3.37
N GLU A 181 -11.25 -16.05 -2.33
CA GLU A 181 -12.19 -17.09 -1.89
C GLU A 181 -13.66 -16.73 -2.16
N ILE A 182 -13.99 -15.44 -2.08
CA ILE A 182 -15.36 -14.93 -2.25
C ILE A 182 -15.64 -14.51 -3.70
N ALA A 183 -16.91 -14.41 -4.07
CA ALA A 183 -17.30 -13.97 -5.41
C ALA A 183 -16.90 -12.50 -5.63
N ILE A 184 -16.45 -12.17 -6.84
CA ILE A 184 -16.04 -10.80 -7.20
C ILE A 184 -17.16 -9.77 -6.95
N THR A 185 -18.43 -10.18 -7.10
CA THR A 185 -19.60 -9.33 -6.83
C THR A 185 -19.77 -8.96 -5.35
N GLU A 186 -19.16 -9.71 -4.45
CA GLU A 186 -19.24 -9.49 -3.00
C GLU A 186 -18.09 -8.62 -2.47
N TRP A 187 -17.07 -8.37 -3.30
CA TRP A 187 -15.88 -7.62 -2.93
C TRP A 187 -16.21 -6.22 -2.44
N GLN A 188 -15.64 -5.90 -1.28
CA GLN A 188 -15.61 -4.58 -0.68
C GLN A 188 -14.26 -3.92 -0.94
N GLY A 189 -14.10 -2.68 -0.47
CA GLY A 189 -12.86 -1.93 -0.69
C GLY A 189 -11.60 -2.64 -0.16
N ILE A 190 -11.71 -3.47 0.88
CA ILE A 190 -10.56 -4.23 1.40
C ILE A 190 -10.12 -5.35 0.44
N ASP A 191 -11.07 -6.00 -0.23
CA ASP A 191 -10.81 -7.07 -1.20
C ASP A 191 -10.10 -6.52 -2.44
N TRP A 192 -10.51 -5.33 -2.91
CA TRP A 192 -9.83 -4.62 -3.99
C TRP A 192 -8.40 -4.24 -3.63
N GLN A 193 -8.15 -3.81 -2.38
CA GLN A 193 -6.79 -3.53 -1.92
C GLN A 193 -5.93 -4.81 -1.89
N GLY A 194 -6.47 -5.91 -1.37
CA GLY A 194 -5.80 -7.21 -1.38
C GLY A 194 -5.46 -7.70 -2.79
N PHE A 195 -6.43 -7.62 -3.70
CA PHE A 195 -6.22 -7.95 -5.11
C PHE A 195 -5.15 -7.05 -5.75
N PHE A 196 -5.13 -5.76 -5.46
CA PHE A 196 -4.11 -4.85 -5.97
C PHE A 196 -2.72 -5.13 -5.41
N GLN A 197 -2.60 -5.49 -4.14
CA GLN A 197 -1.33 -5.96 -3.58
C GLN A 197 -0.86 -7.27 -4.23
N PHE A 198 -1.79 -8.18 -4.54
CA PHE A 198 -1.48 -9.37 -5.33
C PHE A 198 -0.93 -8.99 -6.71
N LEU A 199 -1.58 -8.08 -7.44
CA LEU A 199 -1.08 -7.61 -8.73
C LEU A 199 0.30 -6.96 -8.66
N GLU A 200 0.61 -6.20 -7.60
CA GLU A 200 1.96 -5.62 -7.39
C GLU A 200 3.06 -6.69 -7.22
N ASN A 201 2.71 -7.93 -6.88
CA ASN A 201 3.67 -9.03 -6.75
C ASN A 201 3.79 -9.85 -8.05
N GLU A 202 2.70 -9.98 -8.81
CA GLU A 202 2.66 -10.81 -10.01
C GLU A 202 3.04 -10.07 -11.30
N LEU A 203 2.78 -8.76 -11.37
CA LEU A 203 3.03 -7.98 -12.58
C LEU A 203 4.42 -7.30 -12.55
N PRO A 204 5.08 -7.10 -13.71
CA PRO A 204 6.38 -6.46 -13.77
C PRO A 204 6.38 -5.04 -13.16
N ALA A 205 7.31 -4.76 -12.26
CA ALA A 205 7.27 -3.66 -11.30
C ALA A 205 7.32 -2.20 -11.84
N ALA A 206 7.23 -1.97 -13.15
CA ALA A 206 7.38 -0.62 -13.70
C ALA A 206 6.06 0.20 -13.65
N ASP A 207 6.13 1.36 -13.00
CA ASP A 207 5.10 2.41 -13.00
C ASP A 207 3.70 1.98 -12.50
N MET A 208 3.67 1.05 -11.54
CA MET A 208 2.44 0.58 -10.90
C MET A 208 2.15 1.34 -9.62
N TRP A 209 0.91 1.81 -9.45
CA TRP A 209 0.45 2.32 -8.16
C TRP A 209 -1.07 2.23 -8.03
N TRP A 210 -1.57 2.09 -6.82
CA TRP A 210 -3.01 2.08 -6.54
C TRP A 210 -3.38 3.00 -5.38
N ASP A 211 -4.56 3.61 -5.48
CA ASP A 211 -5.07 4.49 -4.44
C ASP A 211 -6.59 4.59 -4.47
N TYR A 212 -7.13 5.32 -3.50
CA TYR A 212 -8.53 5.66 -3.44
C TYR A 212 -8.78 7.04 -4.07
N ALA A 213 -9.64 7.11 -5.08
CA ALA A 213 -10.10 8.38 -5.65
C ALA A 213 -11.37 8.85 -4.94
N ASN A 214 -11.28 9.94 -4.17
CA ASN A 214 -12.44 10.62 -3.61
C ASN A 214 -13.29 11.26 -4.71
N ASN A 215 -14.62 11.11 -4.65
CA ASN A 215 -15.55 11.81 -5.53
C ASN A 215 -16.94 11.96 -4.84
N PRO A 216 -17.84 12.83 -5.36
CA PRO A 216 -19.15 13.06 -4.76
C PRO A 216 -20.08 11.84 -4.69
N SER A 217 -19.76 10.75 -5.37
CA SER A 217 -20.52 9.49 -5.37
C SER A 217 -19.91 8.43 -4.45
N GLY A 218 -19.03 8.81 -3.52
CA GLY A 218 -18.45 7.88 -2.54
C GLY A 218 -17.18 7.17 -3.00
N GLY A 219 -16.48 7.72 -3.99
CA GLY A 219 -15.11 7.32 -4.36
C GLY A 219 -14.95 5.90 -4.94
N PHE A 220 -13.71 5.50 -5.23
CA PHE A 220 -13.37 4.12 -5.63
C PHE A 220 -11.87 3.84 -5.56
N TRP A 221 -11.51 2.57 -5.32
CA TRP A 221 -10.15 2.08 -5.48
C TRP A 221 -9.79 1.89 -6.96
N TRP A 222 -8.57 2.27 -7.31
CA TRP A 222 -8.04 2.10 -8.67
C TRP A 222 -6.57 1.71 -8.67
N TYR A 223 -6.14 1.06 -9.74
CA TYR A 223 -4.77 0.61 -9.97
C TYR A 223 -4.27 1.10 -11.32
N ALA A 224 -3.28 1.98 -11.35
CA ALA A 224 -2.71 2.56 -12.56
C ALA A 224 -1.38 1.90 -12.93
N PHE A 225 -1.13 1.70 -14.23
CA PHE A 225 0.06 1.04 -14.75
C PHE A 225 0.30 1.39 -16.23
N SER A 226 1.47 1.03 -16.77
CA SER A 226 1.85 1.25 -18.19
C SER A 226 1.76 2.71 -18.62
N LYS A 227 2.33 3.60 -17.81
CA LYS A 227 2.34 5.03 -18.09
C LYS A 227 3.31 5.36 -19.24
N LEU A 228 2.84 6.14 -20.21
CA LEU A 228 3.69 6.81 -21.20
C LEU A 228 3.55 8.33 -21.03
N PRO A 229 4.63 9.02 -20.59
CA PRO A 229 4.71 10.48 -20.67
C PRO A 229 4.65 10.96 -22.12
N LEU A 230 3.76 11.91 -22.40
CA LEU A 230 3.69 12.65 -23.67
C LEU A 230 4.41 13.99 -23.55
N THR A 231 4.28 14.62 -22.38
CA THR A 231 5.04 15.78 -21.91
C THR A 231 5.26 15.63 -20.40
N ASP A 232 5.92 16.59 -19.76
CA ASP A 232 6.06 16.59 -18.30
C ASP A 232 4.72 16.67 -17.55
N LYS A 233 3.65 17.14 -18.22
CA LYS A 233 2.31 17.35 -17.64
C LYS A 233 1.24 16.42 -18.18
N ASN A 234 1.49 15.75 -19.31
CA ASN A 234 0.48 14.97 -20.04
C ASN A 234 0.98 13.54 -20.25
N PHE A 235 0.10 12.55 -20.08
CA PHE A 235 0.46 11.14 -20.22
C PHE A 235 -0.75 10.27 -20.54
N ILE A 236 -0.50 9.11 -21.14
CA ILE A 236 -1.50 8.04 -21.30
C ILE A 236 -1.12 6.82 -20.47
N TYR A 237 -2.10 6.08 -19.98
CA TYR A 237 -1.87 4.97 -19.05
C TYR A 237 -3.07 4.01 -19.00
N MET A 238 -2.88 2.84 -18.39
CA MET A 238 -3.95 1.89 -18.08
C MET A 238 -4.40 2.03 -16.63
N GLN A 239 -5.67 1.78 -16.35
CA GLN A 239 -6.22 1.84 -15.00
C GLN A 239 -7.31 0.78 -14.77
N LEU A 240 -7.18 -0.03 -13.72
CA LEU A 240 -8.26 -0.86 -13.18
C LEU A 240 -9.11 -0.01 -12.24
N GLU A 241 -10.44 -0.15 -12.30
CA GLU A 241 -11.38 0.60 -11.43
C GLU A 241 -12.38 -0.32 -10.74
N GLN A 242 -12.46 -0.22 -9.41
CA GLN A 242 -13.38 -0.98 -8.57
C GLN A 242 -14.86 -0.85 -9.00
N SER A 243 -15.36 0.38 -9.19
CA SER A 243 -16.81 0.63 -9.31
C SER A 243 -17.52 -0.16 -10.41
N LYS A 244 -16.79 -0.52 -11.47
CA LYS A 244 -17.31 -1.31 -12.60
C LYS A 244 -16.45 -2.52 -12.91
N ALA A 245 -15.47 -2.82 -12.06
CA ALA A 245 -14.45 -3.84 -12.32
C ALA A 245 -13.91 -3.77 -13.76
N ARG A 246 -13.59 -2.55 -14.23
CA ARG A 246 -13.23 -2.30 -15.63
C ARG A 246 -11.76 -1.98 -15.78
N LEU A 247 -11.20 -2.41 -16.90
CA LEU A 247 -9.90 -1.95 -17.38
C LEU A 247 -10.12 -0.73 -18.28
N CYS A 248 -9.51 0.38 -17.93
CA CYS A 248 -9.60 1.65 -18.64
C CYS A 248 -8.28 1.98 -19.32
N PHE A 249 -8.36 2.54 -20.53
CA PHE A 249 -7.26 3.28 -21.15
C PHE A 249 -7.54 4.78 -20.98
N LYS A 250 -6.59 5.49 -20.37
CA LYS A 250 -6.78 6.86 -19.90
C LYS A 250 -5.73 7.79 -20.44
N VAL A 251 -6.13 9.05 -20.54
CA VAL A 251 -5.27 10.20 -20.79
C VAL A 251 -5.40 11.16 -19.61
N ASN A 252 -4.26 11.65 -19.12
CA ASN A 252 -4.18 12.80 -18.24
C ASN A 252 -3.62 13.99 -19.02
N ILE A 253 -4.35 15.09 -19.00
CA ILE A 253 -3.92 16.39 -19.55
C ILE A 253 -3.98 17.40 -18.43
N SER A 254 -2.85 17.63 -17.76
CA SER A 254 -2.74 18.60 -16.69
C SER A 254 -2.17 19.94 -17.16
N ASP A 255 -1.70 20.01 -18.41
CA ASP A 255 -1.34 21.27 -19.04
C ASP A 255 -2.58 22.16 -19.25
N GLU A 256 -2.48 23.40 -18.79
CA GLU A 256 -3.53 24.40 -18.85
C GLU A 256 -3.60 25.05 -20.23
N SER A 257 -2.49 25.09 -20.97
CA SER A 257 -2.44 25.66 -22.32
C SER A 257 -3.35 24.93 -23.32
N VAL A 258 -3.53 23.63 -23.12
CA VAL A 258 -4.37 22.75 -23.95
C VAL A 258 -5.66 22.31 -23.24
N GLU A 259 -6.07 23.03 -22.20
CA GLU A 259 -7.26 22.71 -21.40
C GLU A 259 -8.53 22.64 -22.27
N ASN A 260 -8.69 23.61 -23.17
CA ASN A 260 -9.84 23.69 -24.06
C ASN A 260 -9.88 22.53 -25.08
N ASP A 261 -8.74 21.91 -25.36
CA ASP A 261 -8.61 20.83 -26.34
C ASP A 261 -8.64 19.42 -25.74
N ARG A 262 -8.68 19.28 -24.42
CA ARG A 262 -8.74 17.99 -23.70
C ARG A 262 -9.72 17.00 -24.34
N ARG A 263 -10.93 17.47 -24.68
CA ARG A 263 -11.98 16.64 -25.28
C ARG A 263 -11.61 16.16 -26.68
N GLN A 264 -11.01 17.05 -27.48
CA GLN A 264 -10.56 16.76 -28.84
C GLN A 264 -9.39 15.78 -28.82
N ILE A 265 -8.40 16.01 -27.96
CA ILE A 265 -7.24 15.14 -27.77
C ILE A 265 -7.71 13.72 -27.40
N ARG A 266 -8.58 13.59 -26.39
CA ARG A 266 -9.14 12.29 -26.00
C ARG A 266 -9.90 11.63 -27.16
N TYR A 267 -10.67 12.39 -27.94
CA TYR A 267 -11.42 11.83 -29.07
C TYR A 267 -10.51 11.35 -30.20
N LYS A 268 -9.45 12.10 -30.52
CA LYS A 268 -8.40 11.68 -31.46
C LYS A 268 -7.72 10.40 -30.98
N LEU A 269 -7.30 10.35 -29.72
CA LEU A 269 -6.72 9.14 -29.09
C LEU A 269 -7.67 7.95 -29.20
N PHE A 270 -8.95 8.13 -28.86
CA PHE A 270 -9.95 7.07 -29.00
C PHE A 270 -10.04 6.53 -30.43
N LYS A 271 -10.12 7.40 -31.44
CA LYS A 271 -10.22 6.98 -32.85
C LYS A 271 -9.00 6.17 -33.29
N LEU A 272 -7.79 6.67 -32.99
CA LEU A 272 -6.54 5.99 -33.33
C LEU A 272 -6.46 4.63 -32.62
N PHE A 273 -6.71 4.62 -31.31
CA PHE A 273 -6.60 3.43 -30.48
C PHE A 273 -7.60 2.34 -30.87
N ILE A 274 -8.86 2.69 -31.12
CA ILE A 274 -9.87 1.71 -31.56
C ILE A 274 -9.56 1.18 -32.95
N SER A 275 -9.12 2.03 -33.88
CA SER A 275 -8.72 1.57 -35.22
C SER A 275 -7.65 0.48 -35.12
N GLU A 276 -6.62 0.72 -34.30
CA GLU A 276 -5.55 -0.24 -34.09
C GLU A 276 -6.03 -1.50 -33.35
N ALA A 277 -6.87 -1.35 -32.32
CA ALA A 277 -7.45 -2.47 -31.59
C ALA A 277 -8.22 -3.40 -32.53
N ARG A 278 -8.97 -2.86 -33.50
CA ARG A 278 -9.73 -3.66 -34.47
C ARG A 278 -8.84 -4.41 -35.46
N LYS A 279 -7.73 -3.80 -35.91
CA LYS A 279 -6.75 -4.50 -36.77
C LYS A 279 -6.11 -5.69 -36.06
N GLU A 280 -5.83 -5.53 -34.77
CA GLU A 280 -5.21 -6.54 -33.91
C GLU A 280 -6.23 -7.52 -33.29
N GLY A 281 -7.51 -7.45 -33.68
CA GLY A 281 -8.55 -8.40 -33.26
C GLY A 281 -9.16 -8.16 -31.88
N PHE A 282 -8.89 -7.03 -31.22
CA PHE A 282 -9.45 -6.65 -29.92
C PHE A 282 -10.82 -5.97 -30.08
N PHE A 283 -11.86 -6.74 -30.39
CA PHE A 283 -13.23 -6.22 -30.58
C PHE A 283 -13.92 -5.79 -29.28
N GLU A 284 -13.53 -6.38 -28.16
CA GLU A 284 -14.03 -6.13 -26.80
C GLU A 284 -13.67 -4.72 -26.28
N ILE A 285 -12.56 -4.14 -26.76
CA ILE A 285 -12.16 -2.78 -26.43
C ILE A 285 -13.17 -1.83 -27.08
N LYS A 286 -13.82 -0.98 -26.27
CA LYS A 286 -14.88 -0.08 -26.74
C LYS A 286 -14.85 1.29 -26.11
N LYS A 287 -15.67 2.18 -26.66
CA LYS A 287 -15.91 3.52 -26.11
C LYS A 287 -16.55 3.40 -24.72
N PRO A 288 -16.11 4.20 -23.72
CA PRO A 288 -16.85 4.29 -22.47
C PRO A 288 -18.26 4.87 -22.69
N LYS A 289 -19.25 4.40 -21.92
CA LYS A 289 -20.66 4.85 -22.03
C LYS A 289 -20.82 6.37 -22.09
N LYS A 290 -20.00 7.10 -21.31
CA LYS A 290 -19.91 8.56 -21.35
C LYS A 290 -18.46 8.99 -21.35
N PHE A 291 -18.20 10.05 -22.09
CA PHE A 291 -16.89 10.69 -22.18
C PHE A 291 -16.78 11.80 -21.14
N GLY A 292 -15.70 11.79 -20.35
CA GLY A 292 -15.45 12.80 -19.30
C GLY A 292 -15.07 14.19 -19.84
N LYS A 293 -14.73 15.12 -18.94
CA LYS A 293 -14.24 16.46 -19.35
C LYS A 293 -13.13 17.03 -18.44
N GLY A 294 -12.69 16.25 -17.45
CA GLY A 294 -11.65 16.66 -16.51
C GLY A 294 -10.23 16.46 -17.04
N LYS A 295 -9.23 16.71 -16.19
CA LYS A 295 -7.81 16.46 -16.49
C LYS A 295 -7.54 15.00 -16.81
N THR A 296 -8.14 14.09 -16.05
CA THR A 296 -8.06 12.64 -16.27
C THR A 296 -9.32 12.14 -16.97
N MET A 297 -9.17 11.48 -18.11
CA MET A 297 -10.28 10.99 -18.92
C MET A 297 -10.02 9.58 -19.46
N THR A 298 -11.03 8.71 -19.37
CA THR A 298 -11.07 7.44 -20.09
C THR A 298 -11.39 7.67 -21.57
N PHE A 299 -10.57 7.12 -22.47
CA PHE A 299 -10.84 7.11 -23.91
C PHE A 299 -11.34 5.75 -24.41
N ALA A 300 -10.92 4.64 -23.81
CA ALA A 300 -11.41 3.29 -24.13
C ALA A 300 -11.52 2.41 -22.87
N VAL A 301 -12.33 1.36 -22.94
CA VAL A 301 -12.54 0.40 -21.84
C VAL A 301 -12.63 -1.04 -22.34
N VAL A 302 -12.30 -1.97 -21.44
CA VAL A 302 -12.68 -3.38 -21.46
C VAL A 302 -13.57 -3.62 -20.25
N GLU A 303 -14.78 -4.14 -20.47
CA GLU A 303 -15.72 -4.41 -19.37
C GLU A 303 -15.34 -5.70 -18.64
N ARG A 304 -15.85 -5.83 -17.42
CA ARG A 304 -15.51 -6.88 -16.46
C ARG A 304 -15.46 -8.29 -17.07
N GLU A 305 -16.47 -8.65 -17.86
CA GLU A 305 -16.66 -10.00 -18.39
C GLU A 305 -15.49 -10.46 -19.28
N GLU A 306 -14.80 -9.50 -19.91
CA GLU A 306 -13.78 -9.74 -20.95
C GLU A 306 -12.34 -9.81 -20.40
N TRP A 307 -12.13 -9.47 -19.13
CA TRP A 307 -10.80 -9.48 -18.51
C TRP A 307 -10.77 -10.03 -17.08
N PHE A 308 -11.85 -9.85 -16.32
CA PHE A 308 -11.92 -10.12 -14.89
C PHE A 308 -12.81 -11.31 -14.53
N GLY A 309 -13.86 -11.56 -15.32
CA GLY A 309 -14.83 -12.63 -15.09
C GLY A 309 -15.97 -12.25 -14.12
N ASN A 310 -16.93 -13.16 -13.94
CA ASN A 310 -18.18 -12.91 -13.21
C ASN A 310 -18.27 -13.60 -11.84
N ASP A 311 -17.49 -14.66 -11.62
CA ASP A 311 -17.61 -15.52 -10.45
C ASP A 311 -16.47 -15.27 -9.45
N LYS A 312 -15.81 -16.35 -9.01
CA LYS A 312 -14.56 -16.29 -8.24
C LYS A 312 -13.40 -15.85 -9.14
N LEU A 313 -12.37 -15.28 -8.52
CA LEU A 313 -11.19 -14.80 -9.23
C LEU A 313 -10.38 -15.96 -9.81
N ASP A 314 -10.34 -16.05 -11.15
CA ASP A 314 -9.32 -16.81 -11.87
C ASP A 314 -8.02 -15.98 -11.91
N ARG A 315 -7.11 -16.24 -10.96
CA ARG A 315 -5.86 -15.49 -10.83
C ARG A 315 -5.01 -15.55 -12.10
N GLU A 316 -4.80 -16.74 -12.65
CA GLU A 316 -3.97 -16.94 -13.83
C GLU A 316 -4.61 -16.29 -15.07
N GLY A 317 -5.91 -16.49 -15.26
CA GLY A 317 -6.66 -15.89 -16.35
C GLY A 317 -6.64 -14.36 -16.30
N VAL A 318 -6.82 -13.76 -15.12
CA VAL A 318 -6.76 -12.30 -14.93
C VAL A 318 -5.37 -11.75 -15.23
N ILE A 319 -4.30 -12.37 -14.72
CA ILE A 319 -2.93 -11.95 -15.02
C ILE A 319 -2.66 -12.04 -16.53
N LYS A 320 -3.01 -13.16 -17.16
CA LYS A 320 -2.89 -13.35 -18.61
C LYS A 320 -3.64 -12.27 -19.40
N ASN A 321 -4.86 -11.95 -18.99
CA ASN A 321 -5.67 -10.91 -19.62
C ASN A 321 -5.06 -9.51 -19.46
N ILE A 322 -4.62 -9.15 -18.25
CA ILE A 322 -3.94 -7.87 -18.00
C ILE A 322 -2.71 -7.75 -18.90
N LEU A 323 -1.85 -8.78 -18.93
CA LEU A 323 -0.63 -8.79 -19.75
C LEU A 323 -0.94 -8.74 -21.26
N LYS A 324 -2.01 -9.40 -21.72
CA LYS A 324 -2.52 -9.32 -23.09
C LYS A 324 -2.83 -7.86 -23.48
N TYR A 325 -3.65 -7.16 -22.68
CA TYR A 325 -4.02 -5.77 -22.96
C TYR A 325 -2.84 -4.81 -22.76
N GLN A 326 -1.96 -5.08 -21.80
CA GLN A 326 -0.75 -4.31 -21.56
C GLN A 326 0.19 -4.38 -22.75
N LYS A 327 0.45 -5.58 -23.29
CA LYS A 327 1.27 -5.76 -24.49
C LYS A 327 0.73 -4.96 -25.67
N PHE A 328 -0.57 -5.07 -25.94
CA PHE A 328 -1.22 -4.29 -27.00
C PHE A 328 -1.06 -2.78 -26.78
N PHE A 329 -1.29 -2.31 -25.56
CA PHE A 329 -1.17 -0.88 -25.24
C PHE A 329 0.26 -0.36 -25.37
N THR A 330 1.26 -1.14 -24.96
CA THR A 330 2.68 -0.80 -25.11
C THR A 330 3.09 -0.73 -26.58
N GLU A 331 2.61 -1.64 -27.44
CA GLU A 331 2.87 -1.54 -28.89
C GLU A 331 2.18 -0.32 -29.52
N PHE A 332 0.94 -0.02 -29.12
CA PHE A 332 0.28 1.22 -29.53
C PHE A 332 1.07 2.46 -29.08
N GLN A 333 1.55 2.49 -27.84
CA GLN A 333 2.38 3.57 -27.29
C GLN A 333 3.65 3.82 -28.11
N LYS A 334 4.33 2.77 -28.55
CA LYS A 334 5.52 2.87 -29.42
C LYS A 334 5.19 3.50 -30.77
N LYS A 335 4.12 3.04 -31.43
CA LYS A 335 3.66 3.60 -32.72
C LYS A 335 3.25 5.06 -32.57
N PHE A 336 2.42 5.36 -31.55
CA PHE A 336 1.96 6.71 -31.26
C PHE A 336 3.12 7.68 -31.02
N LYS A 337 4.14 7.26 -30.25
CA LYS A 337 5.32 8.09 -30.00
C LYS A 337 6.11 8.37 -31.29
N ALA A 338 6.32 7.35 -32.14
CA ALA A 338 7.01 7.51 -33.41
C ALA A 338 6.28 8.53 -34.32
N ASP A 339 4.96 8.37 -34.47
CA ASP A 339 4.14 9.26 -35.31
C ASP A 339 4.13 10.72 -34.82
N THR A 340 4.27 10.94 -33.51
CA THR A 340 4.32 12.30 -32.92
C THR A 340 5.72 12.93 -32.89
N GLN A 341 6.77 12.15 -33.19
CA GLN A 341 8.17 12.61 -33.19
C GLN A 341 8.79 12.64 -34.59
N SER A 342 8.10 12.11 -35.61
CA SER A 342 8.45 12.32 -37.01
C SER A 342 8.30 13.80 -37.38
N PRO A 343 9.34 14.45 -37.95
CA PRO A 343 9.19 15.79 -38.51
C PRO A 343 8.22 15.73 -39.70
N GLU A 344 7.21 16.61 -39.71
CA GLU A 344 6.50 16.97 -40.96
C GLU A 344 7.45 17.72 -41.91
#